data_AF-A0A4R2KSJ8-F1
#
_entry.id   AF-A0A4R2KSJ8-F1
#
_cell.length_a   1.000
_cell.length_b   1.000
_cell.length_c   1.000
_cell.angle_alpha   90.00
_cell.angle_beta   90.00
_cell.angle_gamma   90.00
#
_symmetry.space_group_name_H-M   'P 1'
#
loop_
_entity.id
_entity.type
_entity.pdbx_description
1 polymer ?
#
loop_
_entity_poly.entity_id
_entity_poly.type
_entity_poly.pdbx_seq_one_letter_code
_entity_poly.pdbx_strand_id
1 'polypeptide(L)'
;MTTSLLEIVDLGNGEVVLQRADDASSPLLRIQFSDESRLYVLDNCLEVAKAMIQAGIEATAELNDQGEVEIEEEPGQSIASPRILH
;
A
#
# COMPACT_ATOMS: atom_id res chain seq x y z
N MET A 1 -11.17 -7.94 19.86
CA MET A 1 -10.52 -7.13 18.80
C MET A 1 -11.41 -5.94 18.51
N THR A 2 -11.09 -4.75 19.04
CA THR A 2 -11.76 -3.52 18.60
C THR A 2 -11.37 -3.27 17.15
N THR A 3 -12.32 -3.45 16.23
CA THR A 3 -12.09 -3.17 14.81
C THR A 3 -11.96 -1.66 14.64
N SER A 4 -10.74 -1.13 14.58
CA SER A 4 -10.53 0.27 14.18
C SER A 4 -11.09 0.45 12.77
N LEU A 5 -11.94 1.46 12.60
CA LEU A 5 -12.38 1.89 11.27
C LEU A 5 -11.16 2.43 10.52
N LEU A 6 -10.95 1.96 9.30
CA LEU A 6 -9.90 2.45 8.42
C LEU A 6 -10.47 3.47 7.44
N GLU A 7 -9.71 4.51 7.16
CA GLU A 7 -10.06 5.54 6.20
C GLU A 7 -8.91 5.81 5.23
N ILE A 8 -9.27 6.16 4.00
CA ILE A 8 -8.34 6.55 2.95
C ILE A 8 -8.50 8.06 2.77
N VAL A 9 -7.41 8.81 2.93
CA VAL A 9 -7.41 10.28 2.92
C VAL A 9 -6.49 10.78 1.82
N ASP A 10 -7.03 11.61 0.92
CA ASP A 10 -6.25 12.37 -0.05
C ASP A 10 -5.76 13.67 0.61
N LEU A 11 -4.43 13.90 0.62
CA LEU A 11 -3.82 15.08 1.20
C LEU A 11 -3.76 16.27 0.23
N GLY A 12 -4.19 16.09 -1.02
CA GLY A 12 -4.26 17.13 -2.06
C GLY A 12 -2.92 17.50 -2.71
N ASN A 13 -1.80 16.99 -2.19
CA ASN A 13 -0.45 17.18 -2.71
C ASN A 13 0.03 16.00 -3.59
N GLY A 14 -0.86 15.06 -3.94
CA GLY A 14 -0.50 13.82 -4.64
C GLY A 14 -0.16 12.67 -3.70
N GLU A 15 -0.28 12.86 -2.38
CA GLU A 15 -0.14 11.81 -1.38
C GLU A 15 -1.52 11.33 -0.91
N VAL A 16 -1.71 10.02 -0.89
CA VAL A 16 -2.89 9.36 -0.33
C VAL A 16 -2.44 8.44 0.80
N VAL A 17 -3.13 8.53 1.94
CA VAL A 17 -2.78 7.75 3.14
C VAL A 17 -3.92 6.84 3.56
N LEU A 18 -3.58 5.64 4.02
CA LEU A 18 -4.49 4.76 4.74
C LEU A 18 -4.16 4.88 6.23
N GLN A 19 -5.15 5.24 7.05
CA GLN A 19 -4.96 5.44 8.48
C GLN A 19 -6.15 4.92 9.27
N ARG A 20 -5.99 4.85 10.59
CA ARG A 20 -7.11 4.53 11.48
C ARG A 20 -7.91 5.81 11.74
N ALA A 21 -9.23 5.73 11.71
CA ALA A 21 -10.10 6.88 11.96
C ALA A 21 -9.94 7.45 13.39
N ASP A 22 -9.46 6.63 14.34
CA ASP A 22 -9.16 7.03 15.71
C ASP A 22 -7.70 7.49 15.92
N ASP A 23 -6.82 7.32 14.94
CA ASP A 23 -5.42 7.76 15.00
C ASP A 23 -4.87 8.14 13.63
N ALA A 24 -4.92 9.45 13.34
CA ALA A 24 -4.35 10.04 12.13
C ALA A 24 -2.83 10.28 12.21
N SER A 25 -2.19 10.07 13.36
CA SER A 25 -0.76 10.37 13.55
C SER A 25 0.17 9.31 12.97
N SER A 26 -0.36 8.09 12.77
CA SER A 26 0.40 6.92 12.33
C SER A 26 -0.25 6.22 11.13
N PRO A 27 -0.07 6.75 9.90
CA PRO A 27 -0.64 6.12 8.71
C PRO A 27 -0.03 4.73 8.49
N LEU A 28 -0.89 3.77 8.16
CA LEU A 28 -0.54 2.38 7.89
C LEU A 28 0.14 2.22 6.52
N LEU A 29 -0.28 3.03 5.55
CA LEU A 29 0.23 3.04 4.18
C LEU A 29 0.25 4.47 3.64
N ARG A 30 1.26 4.78 2.82
CA ARG A 30 1.33 6.02 2.03
C ARG A 30 1.58 5.66 0.58
N ILE A 31 0.78 6.23 -0.30
CA ILE A 31 0.93 6.16 -1.75
C ILE A 31 1.24 7.57 -2.23
N GLN A 32 2.36 7.75 -2.92
CA GLN A 32 2.78 9.04 -3.44
C GLN A 32 2.82 8.98 -4.97
N PHE A 33 1.91 9.71 -5.60
CA PHE A 33 1.91 9.90 -7.05
C PHE A 33 2.89 11.02 -7.39
N SER A 34 3.80 10.75 -8.32
CA SER A 34 4.66 11.80 -8.88
C SER A 34 3.83 12.83 -9.64
N ASP A 35 4.37 14.03 -9.84
CA ASP A 35 3.70 15.04 -10.66
C ASP A 35 3.40 14.53 -12.07
N GLU A 36 4.29 13.71 -12.64
CA GLU A 36 4.08 13.06 -13.93
C GLU A 36 2.89 12.08 -13.88
N SER A 37 2.83 11.20 -12.88
CA SER A 37 1.73 10.24 -12.73
C SER A 37 0.37 10.93 -12.48
N ARG A 38 0.37 12.06 -11.77
CA ARG A 38 -0.83 12.85 -11.51
C ARG A 38 -1.44 13.45 -12.79
N LEU A 39 -0.65 13.69 -13.84
CA LEU A 39 -1.18 14.11 -15.13
C LEU A 39 -2.05 13.03 -15.79
N TYR A 40 -1.77 11.76 -15.51
CA TYR A 40 -2.53 10.63 -16.04
C TYR A 40 -3.73 10.27 -15.17
N VAL A 41 -3.57 10.33 -13.84
CA VAL A 41 -4.63 9.99 -12.88
C VAL A 41 -5.61 11.16 -12.67
N LEU A 42 -5.19 12.40 -12.92
CA LEU A 42 -5.96 13.64 -12.73
C LEU A 42 -6.55 13.70 -11.30
N ASP A 43 -7.80 14.13 -11.17
CA ASP A 43 -8.55 14.21 -9.91
C ASP A 43 -8.95 12.83 -9.34
N ASN A 44 -8.54 11.72 -9.95
CA ASN A 44 -8.93 10.37 -9.53
C ASN A 44 -7.91 9.70 -8.59
N CYS A 45 -7.00 10.47 -7.97
CA CYS A 45 -5.93 9.92 -7.11
C CYS A 45 -6.50 9.06 -5.98
N LEU A 46 -7.59 9.50 -5.36
CA LEU A 46 -8.28 8.76 -4.30
C LEU A 46 -8.88 7.43 -4.79
N GLU A 47 -9.55 7.43 -5.95
CA GLU A 47 -10.16 6.21 -6.52
C GLU A 47 -9.10 5.20 -6.96
N VAL A 48 -8.01 5.67 -7.57
CA VAL A 48 -6.88 4.81 -7.95
C VAL A 48 -6.21 4.22 -6.71
N ALA A 49 -5.95 5.04 -5.69
CA ALA A 49 -5.37 4.56 -4.43
C ALA A 49 -6.26 3.51 -3.74
N LYS A 50 -7.58 3.72 -3.73
CA LYS A 50 -8.55 2.74 -3.22
C LYS A 50 -8.46 1.41 -3.96
N ALA A 51 -8.41 1.44 -5.30
CA ALA A 51 -8.26 0.23 -6.11
C ALA A 51 -6.94 -0.48 -5.83
N MET A 52 -5.82 0.25 -5.69
CA MET A 52 -4.52 -0.30 -5.32
C MET A 52 -4.54 -0.99 -3.95
N ILE A 53 -5.16 -0.37 -2.95
CA ILE A 53 -5.28 -0.94 -1.60
C ILE A 53 -6.12 -2.22 -1.64
N GLN A 54 -7.23 -2.22 -2.36
CA GLN A 54 -8.07 -3.41 -2.52
C GLN A 54 -7.29 -4.56 -3.18
N ALA A 55 -6.60 -4.28 -4.30
CA ALA A 55 -5.78 -5.26 -4.99
C ALA A 55 -4.65 -5.80 -4.10
N GLY A 56 -4.03 -4.96 -3.26
CA GLY A 56 -3.03 -5.40 -2.30
C GLY A 56 -3.57 -6.34 -1.22
N ILE A 57 -4.80 -6.10 -0.74
CA ILE A 57 -5.48 -6.98 0.21
C ILE A 57 -5.77 -8.33 -0.44
N GLU A 58 -6.30 -8.34 -1.66
CA GLU A 58 -6.58 -9.55 -2.44
C GLU A 58 -5.30 -10.37 -2.67
N ALA A 59 -4.24 -9.73 -3.16
CA ALA A 59 -2.95 -10.38 -3.37
C ALA A 59 -2.36 -10.96 -2.08
N THR A 60 -2.51 -10.27 -0.95
CA THR A 60 -2.06 -10.77 0.36
C THR A 60 -2.83 -12.02 0.78
N ALA A 61 -4.15 -12.04 0.55
CA ALA A 61 -4.97 -13.22 0.82
C ALA A 61 -4.54 -14.40 -0.05
N GLU A 62 -4.30 -14.19 -1.34
CA GLU A 62 -3.80 -15.23 -2.26
C GLU A 62 -2.44 -15.79 -1.82
N LEU A 63 -1.49 -14.94 -1.45
CA LEU A 63 -0.17 -15.37 -0.95
C LEU A 63 -0.27 -16.18 0.34
N ASN A 64 -1.23 -15.85 1.21
CA ASN A 64 -1.43 -16.56 2.47
C ASN A 64 -2.18 -17.90 2.29
N ASP A 65 -3.05 -18.01 1.26
CA ASP A 65 -3.73 -19.25 0.89
C ASP A 65 -2.77 -20.23 0.17
N GLN A 66 -1.81 -19.70 -0.59
CA GLN A 66 -0.73 -20.45 -1.27
C GLN A 66 0.43 -20.86 -0.35
N GLY A 67 0.22 -20.93 0.97
CA GLY A 67 1.26 -21.19 1.97
C GLY A 67 2.31 -22.22 1.52
N GLU A 68 3.58 -21.80 1.58
CA GLU A 68 4.80 -22.44 1.04
C GLU A 68 5.21 -22.02 -0.39
N VAL A 69 5.35 -20.71 -0.64
CA VAL A 69 6.48 -20.32 -1.49
C VAL A 69 7.71 -20.43 -0.63
N GLU A 70 8.57 -21.42 -0.89
CA GLU A 70 9.97 -21.43 -0.45
C GLU A 70 10.60 -20.13 -0.98
N ILE A 71 10.49 -19.06 -0.18
CA ILE A 71 11.45 -17.98 -0.27
C ILE A 71 12.72 -18.68 0.20
N GLU A 72 13.61 -19.02 -0.74
CA GLU A 72 14.99 -19.39 -0.41
C GLU A 72 15.58 -18.21 0.35
N GLU A 73 15.35 -18.18 1.66
CA GLU A 73 15.99 -17.29 2.60
C GLU A 73 17.43 -17.78 2.70
N GLU A 74 18.27 -17.35 1.76
CA GLU A 74 19.71 -17.32 1.95
C GLU A 74 19.96 -16.63 3.31
N PRO A 75 20.40 -17.37 4.35
CA PRO A 75 20.46 -16.86 5.71
C PRO A 75 21.67 -15.95 5.81
N GLY A 76 21.53 -14.68 5.42
CA GLY A 76 22.71 -13.81 5.38
C GLY A 76 22.60 -12.36 4.99
N GLN A 77 21.46 -11.79 4.55
CA GLN A 77 21.42 -10.36 4.22
C GLN A 77 20.18 -9.63 4.73
N SER A 78 20.34 -9.10 5.94
CA SER A 78 19.59 -7.98 6.49
C SER A 78 19.53 -6.80 5.50
N ILE A 79 18.31 -6.44 5.10
CA ILE A 79 17.77 -5.11 4.77
C ILE A 79 18.54 -4.25 3.73
N ALA A 80 17.79 -3.81 2.70
CA ALA A 80 17.95 -2.56 1.93
C ALA A 80 18.61 -2.59 0.54
N SER A 81 18.30 -3.60 -0.28
CA SER A 81 18.38 -3.41 -1.75
C SER A 81 16.97 -3.35 -2.33
N PRO A 82 16.65 -2.36 -3.19
CA PRO A 82 15.34 -2.32 -3.85
C PRO A 82 15.17 -3.59 -4.69
N ARG A 83 14.05 -4.30 -4.46
CA ARG A 83 13.66 -5.44 -5.30
C ARG A 83 12.93 -4.89 -6.53
N ILE A 84 13.33 -5.32 -7.72
CA ILE A 84 12.71 -4.91 -9.00
C ILE A 84 12.02 -6.14 -9.58
N LEU A 85 10.72 -6.04 -9.84
CA LEU A 85 9.94 -7.03 -10.56
C LEU A 85 9.74 -6.52 -12.00
N HIS A 86 10.02 -7.35 -13.01
CA HIS A 86 9.90 -7.02 -14.44
C HIS A 86 8.64 -7.62 -15.05
#